data_AF-A0A523WXF3-F1
#
_entry.id   AF-A0A523WXF3-F1
#
_cell.length_a   1.000
_cell.length_b   1.000
_cell.length_c   1.000
_cell.angle_alpha   90.00
_cell.angle_beta   90.00
_cell.angle_gamma   90.00
#
_symmetry.space_group_name_H-M   'P 1'
#
loop_
_entity.id
_entity.type
_entity.pdbx_description
1 polymer ?
#
loop_
_entity_poly.entity_id
_entity_poly.type
_entity_poly.pdbx_seq_one_letter_code
_entity_poly.pdbx_strand_id
1 'polypeptide(L)'
;MERTPFFLRVKIGDVEVELGGEKSEVLSALDDLDDIVEKIKGAFNEESRTKPVKIEKPEEESDTINYPKIERTSQCSDAVVGLLSTDWGKTPRAIGELREAMEANAIFFPKTTLSGVLVWLVKKGRLRRWKDKKRRYLYVVNKPEAD
;
A
#
# COMPACT_ATOMS: atom_id res chain seq x y z
N MET A 1 -17.91 19.96 -23.10
CA MET A 1 -16.49 19.84 -23.49
C MET A 1 -15.73 19.47 -22.25
N GLU A 2 -15.25 18.24 -22.14
CA GLU A 2 -14.36 17.85 -21.05
C GLU A 2 -13.01 18.53 -21.27
N ARG A 3 -12.63 19.45 -20.37
CA ARG A 3 -11.34 20.13 -20.42
C ARG A 3 -10.29 19.18 -19.85
N THR A 4 -9.31 18.80 -20.68
CA THR A 4 -8.14 18.03 -20.23
C THR A 4 -7.38 18.84 -19.16
N PRO A 5 -7.10 18.26 -17.98
CA PRO A 5 -6.34 18.93 -16.94
C PRO A 5 -4.91 19.22 -17.43
N PHE A 6 -4.42 20.43 -17.14
CA PHE A 6 -3.06 20.85 -17.45
C PHE A 6 -2.16 20.44 -16.29
N PHE A 7 -1.02 19.80 -16.58
CA PHE A 7 -0.11 19.28 -15.56
C PHE A 7 1.29 19.87 -15.72
N LEU A 8 1.86 20.33 -14.61
CA LEU A 8 3.24 20.76 -14.47
C LEU A 8 3.99 19.72 -13.65
N ARG A 9 5.09 19.20 -14.20
CA ARG A 9 5.96 18.23 -13.52
C ARG A 9 7.36 18.80 -13.38
N VAL A 10 7.84 18.95 -12.15
CA VAL A 10 9.14 19.54 -11.82
C VAL A 10 9.99 18.53 -11.06
N LYS A 11 11.24 18.35 -11.50
CA LYS A 11 12.22 17.50 -10.83
C LYS A 11 13.30 18.37 -10.19
N ILE A 12 13.47 18.26 -8.87
CA ILE A 12 14.49 18.96 -8.09
C ILE A 12 15.32 17.90 -7.35
N GLY A 13 16.53 17.61 -7.87
CA GLY A 13 17.40 16.55 -7.33
C GLY A 13 16.76 15.16 -7.46
N ASP A 14 16.58 14.47 -6.33
CA ASP A 14 15.95 13.15 -6.23
C ASP A 14 14.42 13.21 -6.06
N VAL A 15 13.84 14.41 -6.03
CA VAL A 15 12.41 14.63 -5.77
C VAL A 15 11.70 15.08 -7.05
N GLU A 16 10.51 14.53 -7.27
CA GLU A 16 9.62 14.89 -8.39
C GLU A 16 8.28 15.37 -7.83
N VAL A 17 7.80 16.51 -8.33
CA VAL A 17 6.56 17.18 -7.92
C VAL A 17 5.66 17.35 -9.14
N GLU A 18 4.40 16.95 -9.03
CA GLU A 18 3.37 17.12 -10.07
C GLU A 18 2.24 18.01 -9.56
N LEU A 19 1.87 19.03 -10.33
CA LEU A 19 0.78 19.95 -10.05
C LEU A 19 -0.20 19.97 -11.24
N GLY A 20 -1.45 19.58 -11.01
CA GLY A 20 -2.49 19.50 -12.03
C GLY A 20 -3.67 20.42 -11.74
N GLY A 21 -4.17 21.12 -12.76
CA GLY A 21 -5.29 22.07 -12.61
C GLY A 21 -5.77 22.66 -13.94
N GLU A 22 -6.61 23.69 -13.90
CA GLU A 22 -6.93 24.46 -15.11
C GLU A 22 -5.70 25.26 -15.57
N LYS A 23 -5.52 25.45 -16.89
CA LYS A 23 -4.38 26.19 -17.46
C LYS A 23 -4.16 27.55 -16.77
N SER A 24 -5.22 28.26 -16.41
CA SER A 24 -5.14 29.54 -15.71
C SER A 24 -4.59 29.38 -14.28
N GLU A 25 -5.02 28.35 -13.55
CA GLU A 25 -4.61 28.10 -12.16
C GLU A 25 -3.15 27.65 -12.09
N VAL A 26 -2.73 26.80 -13.04
CA VAL A 26 -1.34 26.32 -13.09
C VAL A 26 -0.38 27.43 -13.52
N LEU A 27 -0.79 28.33 -14.43
CA LEU A 27 0.02 29.48 -14.81
C LEU A 27 0.14 30.49 -13.66
N SER A 28 -0.94 30.74 -12.92
CA SER A 28 -0.88 31.57 -11.71
C SER A 28 0.04 30.99 -10.64
N ALA A 29 0.07 29.67 -10.47
CA ALA A 29 0.99 29.00 -9.56
C ALA A 29 2.48 29.05 -10.00
N LEU A 30 2.76 29.32 -11.28
CA LEU A 30 4.13 29.53 -11.76
C LEU A 30 4.68 30.91 -11.37
N ASP A 31 3.82 31.93 -11.25
CA ASP A 31 4.24 33.26 -10.80
C ASP A 31 4.65 33.27 -9.32
N ASP A 32 4.09 32.35 -8.52
CA ASP A 32 4.40 32.15 -7.09
C ASP A 32 5.42 31.02 -6.85
N LEU A 33 6.16 30.59 -7.88
CA LEU A 33 7.08 29.45 -7.78
C LEU A 33 8.17 29.64 -6.72
N ASP A 34 8.70 30.85 -6.57
CA ASP A 34 9.72 31.16 -5.57
C ASP A 34 9.19 30.97 -4.15
N ASP A 35 7.96 31.42 -3.88
CA ASP A 35 7.27 31.23 -2.60
C ASP A 35 6.94 29.75 -2.33
N ILE A 36 6.57 28.99 -3.37
CA ILE A 36 6.30 27.56 -3.26
C ILE A 36 7.59 26.80 -2.94
N VAL A 37 8.69 27.12 -3.61
CA VAL A 37 10.00 26.51 -3.36
C VAL A 37 10.53 26.88 -1.97
N GLU A 38 10.30 28.11 -1.50
CA GLU A 38 10.67 28.54 -0.14
C GLU A 38 9.84 27.83 0.93
N LYS A 39 8.52 27.69 0.74
CA LYS A 39 7.64 26.95 1.68
C LYS A 39 8.01 25.47 1.74
N ILE A 40 8.37 24.87 0.62
CA ILE A 40 8.85 23.47 0.56
C ILE A 40 10.18 23.37 1.31
N LYS A 41 11.16 24.23 1.03
CA LYS A 41 12.45 24.24 1.74
C LYS A 41 12.30 24.48 3.25
N GLY A 42 11.34 25.31 3.67
CA GLY A 42 11.01 25.54 5.07
C GLY A 42 10.40 24.32 5.75
N ALA A 43 9.39 23.69 5.12
CA ALA A 43 8.72 22.51 5.66
C ALA A 43 9.67 21.30 5.80
N PHE A 44 10.60 21.11 4.86
CA PHE A 44 11.58 20.02 4.94
C PHE A 44 12.76 20.31 5.90
N ASN A 45 13.07 21.57 6.22
CA ASN A 45 14.11 21.92 7.20
C ASN A 45 13.61 21.90 8.65
N GLU A 46 12.31 22.11 8.89
CA GLU A 46 11.75 22.04 10.26
C GLU A 46 11.66 20.61 10.82
N GLU A 47 11.63 19.58 9.96
CA GLU A 47 11.62 18.17 10.42
C GLU A 47 12.96 17.69 10.99
N SER A 48 14.02 18.52 10.94
CA SER A 48 15.36 18.13 11.40
C SER A 48 15.65 18.42 12.88
N ARG A 49 14.77 19.11 13.62
CA ARG A 49 15.05 19.45 15.02
C ARG A 49 13.87 19.19 15.95
N THR A 50 14.15 18.27 16.87
CA THR A 50 13.56 18.06 18.20
C THR A 50 12.35 17.13 18.36
N LYS A 51 12.72 15.92 18.82
CA LYS A 51 12.09 15.09 19.88
C LYS A 51 10.88 14.23 19.45
N PRO A 52 10.81 12.98 19.96
CA PRO A 52 9.80 12.01 19.57
C PRO A 52 8.45 12.45 20.13
N VAL A 53 7.61 13.04 19.30
CA VAL A 53 6.23 13.31 19.65
C VAL A 53 5.43 12.03 19.40
N LYS A 54 5.08 11.40 20.51
CA LYS A 54 4.08 10.35 20.65
C LYS A 54 2.78 10.82 19.99
N ILE A 55 2.53 10.39 18.76
CA ILE A 55 1.23 10.54 18.11
C ILE A 55 0.39 9.37 18.62
N GLU A 56 -0.52 9.67 19.55
CA GLU A 56 -1.62 8.82 19.95
C GLU A 56 -2.59 8.70 18.76
N LYS A 57 -2.20 7.88 17.78
CA LYS A 57 -3.12 7.21 16.87
C LYS A 57 -3.87 6.19 17.73
N PRO A 58 -5.21 6.04 17.60
CA PRO A 58 -5.92 5.01 18.35
C PRO A 58 -5.19 3.68 18.17
N GLU A 59 -4.78 3.09 19.29
CA GLU A 59 -4.08 1.82 19.39
C GLU A 59 -4.87 0.75 18.64
N GLU A 60 -4.48 0.50 17.38
CA GLU A 60 -4.41 -0.87 16.91
C GLU A 60 -2.91 -1.20 16.95
N GLU A 61 -2.53 -1.93 18.00
CA GLU A 61 -1.23 -2.52 18.27
C GLU A 61 -0.39 -2.62 16.99
N SER A 62 0.48 -1.63 16.77
CA SER A 62 1.62 -1.84 15.89
C SER A 62 2.60 -2.72 16.67
N ASP A 63 2.20 -3.97 16.87
CA ASP A 63 3.16 -5.05 16.74
C ASP A 63 3.94 -4.69 15.48
N THR A 64 5.25 -4.59 15.58
CA THR A 64 6.11 -4.52 14.40
C THR A 64 5.86 -5.80 13.62
N ILE A 65 4.83 -5.83 12.76
CA ILE A 65 4.44 -6.98 11.98
C ILE A 65 5.58 -7.15 10.98
N ASN A 66 6.52 -8.00 11.33
CA ASN A 66 7.61 -8.39 10.47
C ASN A 66 7.00 -9.23 9.35
N TYR A 67 6.69 -8.58 8.23
CA TYR A 67 6.15 -9.24 7.05
C TYR A 67 7.20 -10.23 6.50
N PRO A 68 6.79 -11.45 6.14
CA PRO A 68 7.72 -12.43 5.62
C PRO A 68 8.26 -11.95 4.27
N LYS A 69 9.56 -12.17 4.03
CA LYS A 69 10.15 -11.96 2.72
C LYS A 69 9.80 -13.13 1.82
N ILE A 70 9.25 -12.84 0.64
CA ILE A 70 8.90 -13.85 -0.37
C ILE A 70 9.67 -13.58 -1.65
N GLU A 71 9.78 -14.60 -2.51
CA GLU A 71 10.37 -14.44 -3.83
C GLU A 71 9.56 -13.44 -4.66
N ARG A 72 10.27 -12.61 -5.44
CA ARG A 72 9.61 -11.67 -6.35
C ARG A 72 8.84 -12.45 -7.42
N THR A 73 7.57 -12.15 -7.55
CA THR A 73 6.70 -12.75 -8.57
C THR A 73 5.82 -11.68 -9.20
N SER A 74 5.54 -11.85 -10.49
CA SER A 74 4.59 -11.03 -11.25
C SER A 74 3.15 -11.53 -11.13
N GLN A 75 2.93 -12.70 -10.52
CA GLN A 75 1.61 -13.31 -10.39
C GLN A 75 1.03 -13.09 -8.98
N CYS A 76 -0.15 -12.47 -8.92
CA CYS A 76 -0.86 -12.20 -7.66
C CYS A 76 -1.21 -13.48 -6.89
N SER A 77 -1.57 -14.56 -7.59
CA SER A 77 -1.86 -15.86 -6.97
C SER A 77 -0.65 -16.44 -6.24
N ASP A 78 0.53 -16.31 -6.84
CA ASP A 78 1.76 -16.90 -6.31
C ASP A 78 2.27 -16.08 -5.13
N ALA A 79 2.16 -14.75 -5.19
CA ALA A 79 2.48 -13.89 -4.06
C ALA A 79 1.58 -14.17 -2.85
N VAL A 80 0.27 -14.34 -3.05
CA VAL A 80 -0.66 -14.69 -1.96
C VAL A 80 -0.30 -16.03 -1.33
N VAL A 81 -0.05 -17.05 -2.16
CA VAL A 81 0.30 -18.38 -1.65
C VAL A 81 1.66 -18.37 -0.98
N GLY A 82 2.66 -17.67 -1.54
CA GLY A 82 3.97 -17.48 -0.93
C GLY A 82 3.89 -16.87 0.46
N LEU A 83 3.14 -15.78 0.62
CA LEU A 83 2.90 -15.16 1.93
C LEU A 83 2.22 -16.12 2.90
N LEU A 84 1.12 -16.76 2.47
CA LEU A 84 0.33 -17.63 3.35
C LEU A 84 1.00 -18.97 3.67
N SER A 85 2.03 -19.37 2.90
CA SER A 85 2.79 -20.59 3.14
C SER A 85 3.90 -20.41 4.17
N THR A 86 4.25 -19.17 4.50
CA THR A 86 5.24 -18.85 5.55
C THR A 86 4.65 -19.06 6.95
N ASP A 87 5.50 -19.04 7.97
CA ASP A 87 5.04 -19.08 9.37
C ASP A 87 4.06 -17.95 9.71
N TRP A 88 4.23 -16.78 9.09
CA TRP A 88 3.33 -15.64 9.24
C TRP A 88 1.90 -15.93 8.74
N GLY A 89 1.78 -16.79 7.72
CA GLY A 89 0.53 -17.21 7.11
C GLY A 89 -0.20 -18.37 7.81
N LYS A 90 0.43 -18.99 8.83
CA LYS A 90 -0.24 -19.97 9.70
C LYS A 90 -1.38 -19.33 10.48
N THR A 91 -1.20 -18.05 10.84
CA THR A 91 -2.27 -17.23 11.39
C THR A 91 -3.18 -16.75 10.24
N PRO A 92 -4.51 -16.90 10.35
CA PRO A 92 -5.44 -16.48 9.31
C PRO A 92 -5.35 -14.98 9.04
N ARG A 93 -5.21 -14.58 7.77
CA ARG A 93 -4.99 -13.17 7.39
C ARG A 93 -6.16 -12.56 6.64
N ALA A 94 -6.43 -11.30 6.92
CA ALA A 94 -7.37 -10.49 6.17
C ALA A 94 -6.75 -9.99 4.85
N ILE A 95 -7.60 -9.59 3.90
CA ILE A 95 -7.16 -9.00 2.63
C ILE A 95 -6.29 -7.75 2.81
N GLY A 96 -6.52 -6.97 3.86
CA GLY A 96 -5.71 -5.77 4.16
C GLY A 96 -4.28 -6.13 4.52
N GLU A 97 -4.11 -7.05 5.47
CA GLU A 97 -2.79 -7.56 5.89
C GLU A 97 -2.04 -8.22 4.73
N LEU A 98 -2.74 -8.97 3.88
CA LEU A 98 -2.13 -9.57 2.70
C LEU A 98 -1.61 -8.50 1.72
N ARG A 99 -2.38 -7.44 1.50
CA ARG A 99 -1.96 -6.34 0.63
C ARG A 99 -0.72 -5.63 1.20
N GLU A 100 -0.73 -5.31 2.49
CA GLU A 100 0.39 -4.64 3.16
C GLU A 100 1.65 -5.52 3.14
N ALA A 101 1.50 -6.82 3.35
CA ALA A 101 2.60 -7.78 3.24
C ALA A 101 3.17 -7.87 1.82
N MET A 102 2.33 -7.78 0.78
CA MET A 102 2.79 -7.71 -0.62
C MET A 102 3.55 -6.40 -0.89
N GLU A 103 3.04 -5.27 -0.41
CA GLU A 103 3.67 -3.96 -0.56
C GLU A 103 5.04 -3.90 0.13
N ALA A 104 5.17 -4.50 1.32
CA ALA A 104 6.45 -4.66 2.02
C ALA A 104 7.47 -5.50 1.22
N ASN A 105 7.01 -6.33 0.30
CA ASN A 105 7.83 -7.11 -0.62
C ASN A 105 8.02 -6.44 -2.01
N ALA A 106 7.61 -5.17 -2.15
CA ALA A 106 7.58 -4.43 -3.41
C ALA A 106 6.73 -5.09 -4.51
N ILE A 107 5.66 -5.78 -4.11
CA ILE A 107 4.69 -6.42 -5.00
C ILE A 107 3.37 -5.63 -4.89
N PHE A 108 3.00 -4.93 -5.96
CA PHE A 108 1.85 -4.03 -5.95
C PHE A 108 0.71 -4.59 -6.79
N PHE A 109 -0.42 -4.88 -6.14
CA PHE A 109 -1.66 -5.25 -6.83
C PHE A 109 -2.85 -4.44 -6.31
N PRO A 110 -3.75 -4.00 -7.19
CA PRO A 110 -4.99 -3.36 -6.76
C PRO A 110 -5.82 -4.28 -5.87
N LYS A 111 -6.48 -3.71 -4.85
CA LYS A 111 -7.34 -4.46 -3.92
C LYS A 111 -8.45 -5.26 -4.64
N THR A 112 -8.98 -4.74 -5.74
CA THR A 112 -9.98 -5.41 -6.59
C THR A 112 -9.42 -6.69 -7.22
N THR A 113 -8.18 -6.64 -7.72
CA THR A 113 -7.47 -7.79 -8.30
C THR A 113 -7.20 -8.84 -7.24
N LEU A 114 -6.65 -8.43 -6.09
CA LEU A 114 -6.40 -9.32 -4.96
C LEU A 114 -7.69 -10.01 -4.48
N SER A 115 -8.81 -9.29 -4.42
CA SER A 115 -10.10 -9.86 -4.03
C SER A 115 -10.57 -10.95 -5.01
N GLY A 116 -10.48 -10.70 -6.32
CA GLY A 116 -10.82 -11.69 -7.34
C GLY A 116 -9.94 -12.94 -7.25
N VAL A 117 -8.63 -12.75 -7.08
CA VAL A 117 -7.65 -13.84 -6.95
C VAL A 117 -7.91 -14.69 -5.70
N LEU A 118 -8.20 -14.06 -4.56
CA LEU A 118 -8.54 -14.78 -3.32
C LEU A 118 -9.80 -15.65 -3.49
N VAL A 119 -10.85 -15.12 -4.13
CA VAL A 119 -12.06 -15.89 -4.43
C VAL A 119 -11.74 -17.06 -5.37
N TRP A 120 -10.93 -16.83 -6.39
CA TRP A 120 -10.52 -17.86 -7.34
C TRP A 120 -9.69 -18.97 -6.65
N LEU A 121 -8.73 -18.61 -5.80
CA LEU A 121 -7.90 -19.55 -5.04
C LEU A 121 -8.72 -20.41 -4.07
N VAL A 122 -9.75 -19.84 -3.44
CA VAL A 122 -10.69 -20.58 -2.60
C VAL A 122 -11.52 -21.56 -3.44
N LYS A 123 -12.04 -21.13 -4.60
CA LYS A 123 -12.77 -22.01 -5.53
C LYS A 123 -11.90 -23.15 -6.06
N LYS A 124 -10.60 -22.91 -6.24
CA LYS A 124 -9.60 -23.92 -6.61
C LYS A 124 -9.19 -24.84 -5.46
N GLY A 125 -9.70 -24.62 -4.24
CA GLY A 125 -9.37 -25.42 -3.07
C GLY A 125 -7.96 -25.18 -2.52
N ARG A 126 -7.24 -24.16 -3.00
CA ARG A 126 -5.88 -23.83 -2.50
C ARG A 126 -5.92 -23.05 -1.19
N LEU A 127 -6.98 -22.27 -0.97
CA LEU A 127 -7.20 -21.50 0.26
C LEU A 127 -8.51 -21.89 0.91
N ARG A 128 -8.59 -21.77 2.23
CA ARG A 128 -9.84 -21.74 2.99
C ARG A 128 -10.14 -20.31 3.43
N ARG A 129 -11.42 -19.97 3.53
CA ARG A 129 -11.88 -18.68 4.09
C ARG A 129 -13.06 -18.84 5.02
N TRP A 130 -13.15 -17.98 6.02
CA TRP A 130 -14.31 -17.85 6.89
C TRP A 130 -14.48 -16.40 7.35
N LYS A 131 -15.64 -16.08 7.93
CA LYS A 131 -15.89 -14.78 8.53
C LYS A 131 -15.48 -14.80 10.00
N ASP A 132 -14.73 -13.81 10.41
CA ASP A 132 -14.42 -13.56 11.82
C ASP A 132 -15.57 -12.83 12.54
N LYS A 133 -15.49 -12.69 13.86
CA LYS A 133 -16.42 -11.93 14.72
C LYS A 133 -16.64 -10.51 14.21
N LYS A 134 -15.61 -9.89 13.62
CA LYS A 134 -15.67 -8.56 12.98
C LYS A 134 -16.27 -8.57 11.55
N ARG A 135 -16.92 -9.67 11.11
CA ARG A 135 -17.50 -9.88 9.77
C ARG A 135 -16.52 -9.74 8.58
N ARG A 136 -15.20 -9.78 8.84
CA ARG A 136 -14.15 -9.77 7.81
C ARG A 136 -13.83 -11.19 7.37
N TYR A 137 -13.49 -11.37 6.09
CA TYR A 137 -13.00 -12.67 5.61
C TYR A 137 -11.52 -12.83 5.93
N LEU A 138 -11.19 -13.95 6.58
CA LEU A 138 -9.83 -14.40 6.83
C LEU A 138 -9.46 -15.55 5.88
N TYR A 139 -8.20 -15.62 5.51
CA TYR A 139 -7.67 -16.58 4.53
C TYR A 139 -6.49 -17.35 5.11
N VAL A 140 -6.40 -18.64 4.78
CA VAL A 140 -5.29 -19.54 5.13
C VAL A 140 -5.08 -20.56 4.02
N VAL A 141 -3.85 -21.08 3.87
CA VAL A 141 -3.59 -22.19 2.94
C VAL A 141 -4.37 -23.43 3.35
N ASN A 142 -5.01 -24.08 2.39
CA ASN A 142 -5.58 -25.40 2.60
C ASN A 142 -4.43 -26.42 2.60
N LYS A 143 -4.05 -26.94 3.77
CA LYS A 143 -3.15 -28.09 3.81
C LYS A 143 -3.91 -29.29 3.24
N PRO A 144 -3.37 -30.00 2.23
CA PRO A 144 -3.88 -31.34 1.95
C PRO A 144 -3.67 -32.17 3.22
N GLU A 145 -4.70 -32.90 3.66
CA GLU A 145 -4.50 -33.99 4.62
C GLU A 145 -3.41 -34.88 4.02
N ALA A 146 -2.31 -35.05 4.74
CA ALA A 146 -1.35 -36.08 4.43
C ALA A 146 -2.04 -37.40 4.79
N ASP A 147 -2.45 -38.15 3.76
CA ASP A 147 -2.81 -39.55 3.87
C ASP A 147 -1.61 -40.39 4.36
#